data_AF-A0A316TUR7-F1
#
_entry.id   AF-A0A316TUR7-F1
#
_cell.length_a   1.000
_cell.length_b   1.000
_cell.length_c   1.000
_cell.angle_alpha   90.00
_cell.angle_beta   90.00
_cell.angle_gamma   90.00
#
_symmetry.space_group_name_H-M   'P 1'
#
loop_
_entity.id
_entity.type
_entity.pdbx_description
1 polymer ?
#
loop_
_entity_poly.entity_id
_entity_poly.type
_entity_poly.pdbx_seq_one_letter_code
_entity_poly.pdbx_strand_id
1 'polypeptide(L)'
;MGDWIPLLVRREDYAELAALVAQREVGRPDRPLGSVVSTDVPYAVPVPGVGPVPPAAAAAPAAPVVELTPAERAEAEQLARLVPWSTTELKRLATSPALLAHRWRMVLDACSSRPGGFFADERIAPLTATRPEEWAETRAAMGRFLETNFADAPGAPVVVAGGATLRRSDTQDWWAVTEEQADRWREVRGALPKGPRPAPLPVPSILD
;
A
#
# COMPACT_ATOMS: atom_id res chain seq x y z
N MET A 1 -19.15 -9.48 -13.66
CA MET A 1 -18.00 -9.42 -12.75
C MET A 1 -18.56 -9.28 -11.35
N GLY A 2 -18.18 -10.15 -10.41
CA GLY A 2 -18.71 -10.07 -9.05
C GLY A 2 -18.10 -8.90 -8.28
N ASP A 3 -18.92 -8.15 -7.56
CA ASP A 3 -18.46 -7.07 -6.69
C ASP A 3 -17.68 -7.66 -5.50
N TRP A 4 -16.47 -7.14 -5.25
CA TRP A 4 -15.67 -7.51 -4.09
C TRP A 4 -15.89 -6.52 -2.96
N ILE A 5 -16.32 -7.02 -1.80
CA ILE A 5 -16.55 -6.22 -0.59
C ILE A 5 -15.48 -6.62 0.45
N PRO A 6 -14.54 -5.71 0.80
CA PRO A 6 -13.58 -5.99 1.86
C PRO A 6 -14.28 -5.92 3.24
N LEU A 7 -14.01 -6.92 4.10
CA LEU A 7 -14.51 -6.96 5.48
C LEU A 7 -13.33 -6.82 6.44
N LEU A 8 -13.48 -5.93 7.43
CA LEU A 8 -12.56 -5.81 8.57
C LEU A 8 -13.07 -6.67 9.71
N VAL A 9 -12.22 -7.57 10.19
CA VAL A 9 -12.57 -8.57 11.20
C VAL A 9 -11.48 -8.56 12.25
N ARG A 10 -11.86 -8.70 13.52
CA ARG A 10 -10.88 -8.87 14.58
C ARG A 10 -10.16 -10.20 14.38
N ARG A 11 -8.89 -10.28 14.73
CA ARG A 11 -8.05 -11.45 14.43
C ARG A 11 -8.59 -12.71 15.10
N GLU A 12 -9.13 -12.56 16.31
CA GLU A 12 -9.75 -13.61 17.11
C GLU A 12 -11.03 -14.19 16.48
N ASP A 13 -11.76 -13.40 15.71
CA ASP A 13 -13.05 -13.80 15.12
C ASP A 13 -12.89 -14.39 13.69
N TYR A 14 -11.66 -14.41 13.16
CA TYR A 14 -11.39 -14.82 11.78
C TYR A 14 -11.79 -16.28 11.50
N ALA A 15 -11.52 -17.18 12.44
CA ALA A 15 -11.80 -18.61 12.26
C ALA A 15 -13.31 -18.88 12.15
N GLU A 16 -14.13 -18.17 12.93
CA GLU A 16 -15.58 -18.29 12.89
C GLU A 16 -16.16 -17.73 11.60
N LEU A 17 -15.72 -16.54 11.17
CA LEU A 17 -16.14 -15.96 9.89
C LEU A 17 -15.76 -16.88 8.71
N ALA A 18 -14.55 -17.45 8.72
CA ALA A 18 -14.11 -18.38 7.69
C ALA A 18 -15.02 -19.62 7.61
N ALA A 19 -15.43 -20.17 8.75
CA ALA A 19 -16.36 -21.30 8.82
C ALA A 19 -17.75 -20.93 8.26
N LEU A 20 -18.28 -19.75 8.59
CA LEU A 20 -19.57 -19.27 8.08
C LEU A 20 -19.55 -19.04 6.56
N VAL A 21 -18.47 -18.47 6.03
CA VAL A 21 -18.29 -18.29 4.58
C VAL A 21 -18.22 -19.64 3.88
N ALA A 22 -17.44 -20.59 4.43
CA ALA A 22 -17.35 -21.94 3.88
C ALA A 22 -18.71 -22.64 3.87
N GLN A 23 -19.46 -22.58 4.97
CA GLN A 23 -20.80 -23.18 5.08
C GLN A 23 -21.78 -22.57 4.06
N ARG A 24 -21.72 -21.25 3.85
CA ARG A 24 -22.58 -20.56 2.89
C ARG A 24 -22.25 -20.91 1.44
N GLU A 25 -20.97 -21.13 1.13
CA GLU A 25 -20.52 -21.53 -0.20
C GLU A 25 -20.90 -22.97 -0.57
N VAL A 26 -21.05 -23.88 0.42
CA VAL A 26 -21.54 -25.26 0.19
C VAL A 26 -22.96 -25.29 -0.39
N GLY A 27 -23.79 -24.28 -0.08
CA GLY A 27 -25.18 -24.21 -0.54
C GLY A 27 -25.40 -23.40 -1.81
N ARG A 28 -24.35 -22.90 -2.49
CA ARG A 28 -24.49 -21.97 -3.62
C ARG A 28 -24.71 -22.75 -4.93
N PRO A 29 -25.90 -22.67 -5.57
CA PRO A 29 -26.25 -23.54 -6.70
C PRO A 29 -25.52 -23.22 -8.02
N ASP A 30 -24.79 -22.10 -8.11
CA ASP A 30 -24.23 -21.59 -9.38
C ASP A 30 -22.69 -21.63 -9.47
N ARG A 31 -22.01 -22.47 -8.68
CA ARG A 31 -20.54 -22.55 -8.75
C ARG A 31 -20.08 -23.66 -9.71
N PRO A 32 -19.47 -23.35 -10.88
CA PRO A 32 -18.76 -24.36 -11.65
C PRO A 32 -17.61 -24.91 -10.79
N LEU A 33 -17.59 -26.24 -10.65
CA LEU A 33 -16.63 -27.01 -9.87
C LEU A 33 -15.21 -26.86 -10.44
N GLY A 34 -14.56 -25.75 -10.12
CA GLY A 34 -13.20 -25.43 -10.56
C GLY A 34 -12.31 -25.07 -9.39
N SER A 35 -11.47 -26.04 -9.00
CA SER A 35 -10.18 -25.85 -8.34
C SER A 35 -10.19 -25.28 -6.90
N VAL A 36 -10.48 -26.16 -5.94
CA VAL A 36 -9.82 -26.09 -4.63
C VAL A 36 -8.62 -27.05 -4.71
N VAL A 37 -7.43 -26.53 -4.96
CA VAL A 37 -6.18 -27.29 -4.85
C VAL A 37 -5.89 -27.49 -3.37
N SER A 38 -6.15 -28.70 -2.89
CA SER A 38 -5.76 -29.18 -1.56
C SER A 38 -4.30 -29.60 -1.62
N THR A 39 -3.41 -28.86 -0.97
CA THR A 39 -1.98 -29.21 -0.92
C THR A 39 -1.73 -30.18 0.24
N ASP A 40 -2.15 -31.43 0.07
CA ASP A 40 -1.69 -32.54 0.91
C ASP A 40 -0.30 -32.97 0.43
N VAL A 41 0.73 -32.70 1.24
CA VAL A 41 2.10 -33.17 0.99
C VAL A 41 2.31 -34.46 1.80
N PRO A 42 2.57 -35.61 1.17
CA PRO A 42 2.83 -36.85 1.90
C PRO A 42 4.22 -36.83 2.56
N TYR A 43 4.22 -37.28 3.82
CA TYR A 43 5.40 -37.51 4.65
C TYR A 43 6.23 -38.68 4.10
N ALA A 44 7.46 -38.42 3.63
CA ALA A 44 8.38 -39.46 3.16
C ALA A 44 9.07 -40.14 4.36
N VAL A 45 8.97 -41.47 4.41
CA VAL A 45 9.62 -42.33 5.42
C VAL A 45 11.11 -42.50 5.05
N PRO A 46 12.07 -42.35 5.98
CA PRO A 46 13.49 -42.52 5.67
C PRO A 46 13.88 -44.01 5.58
N VAL A 47 14.56 -44.36 4.48
CA VAL A 47 15.21 -45.66 4.28
C VAL A 47 16.63 -45.60 4.85
N PRO A 48 17.02 -46.48 5.79
CA PRO A 48 18.39 -46.52 6.31
C PRO A 48 19.30 -47.31 5.35
N GLY A 49 20.43 -46.74 4.93
CA GLY A 49 21.52 -47.54 4.35
C GLY A 49 22.42 -46.94 3.27
N VAL A 50 22.29 -45.67 2.87
CA VAL A 50 23.19 -45.07 1.86
C VAL A 50 24.17 -44.13 2.55
N GLY A 51 25.47 -44.50 2.51
CA GLY A 51 26.55 -43.71 3.09
C GLY A 51 26.68 -42.32 2.44
N PRO A 52 27.21 -41.32 3.17
CA PRO A 52 27.30 -39.95 2.69
C PRO A 52 28.31 -39.86 1.54
N VAL A 53 27.81 -39.70 0.33
CA VAL A 53 28.61 -39.22 -0.80
C VAL A 53 28.89 -37.74 -0.54
N PRO A 54 30.16 -37.29 -0.53
CA PRO A 54 30.48 -35.87 -0.39
C PRO A 54 29.81 -35.12 -1.56
N PRO A 55 28.99 -34.09 -1.30
CA PRO A 55 28.37 -33.34 -2.38
C PRO A 55 29.48 -32.67 -3.19
N ALA A 56 29.58 -33.05 -4.46
CA ALA A 56 30.37 -32.31 -5.43
C ALA A 56 29.91 -30.84 -5.35
N ALA A 57 30.88 -29.93 -5.18
CA ALA A 57 30.64 -28.50 -5.15
C ALA A 57 29.98 -28.06 -6.45
N ALA A 58 28.64 -28.11 -6.47
CA ALA A 58 27.83 -27.64 -7.57
C ALA A 58 28.10 -26.13 -7.69
N ALA A 59 28.64 -25.73 -8.83
CA ALA A 59 28.79 -24.32 -9.18
C ALA A 59 27.44 -23.63 -8.94
N ALA A 60 27.43 -22.65 -8.03
CA ALA A 60 26.23 -21.89 -7.71
C ALA A 60 25.64 -21.37 -9.04
N PRO A 61 24.38 -21.68 -9.37
CA PRO A 61 23.78 -21.19 -10.59
C PRO A 61 23.83 -19.67 -10.56
N ALA A 62 24.39 -19.06 -11.61
CA ALA A 62 24.42 -17.61 -11.75
C ALA A 62 22.99 -17.10 -11.63
N ALA A 63 22.75 -16.21 -10.67
CA ALA A 63 21.43 -15.64 -10.44
C ALA A 63 20.92 -15.02 -11.76
N PRO A 64 19.69 -15.32 -12.20
CA PRO A 64 19.17 -14.76 -13.44
C PRO A 64 19.13 -13.23 -13.33
N VAL A 65 19.75 -12.56 -14.31
CA VAL A 65 19.66 -11.12 -14.46
C VAL A 65 18.25 -10.80 -14.94
N VAL A 66 17.41 -10.27 -14.06
CA VAL A 66 16.06 -9.81 -14.41
C VAL A 66 16.18 -8.47 -15.13
N GLU A 67 15.97 -8.46 -16.45
CA GLU A 67 15.90 -7.22 -17.21
C GLU A 67 14.57 -6.49 -16.94
N LEU A 68 14.66 -5.23 -16.53
CA LEU A 68 13.49 -4.38 -16.30
C LEU A 68 12.83 -3.99 -17.63
N THR A 69 11.50 -4.10 -17.66
CA THR A 69 10.69 -3.60 -18.77
C THR A 69 10.88 -2.07 -18.95
N PRO A 70 10.59 -1.51 -20.13
CA PRO A 70 10.67 -0.06 -20.34
C PRO A 70 9.82 0.77 -19.36
N ALA A 71 8.65 0.25 -18.94
CA ALA A 71 7.78 0.90 -17.97
C ALA A 71 8.41 0.90 -16.57
N GLU A 72 8.92 -0.24 -16.11
CA GLU A 72 9.61 -0.35 -14.81
C GLU A 72 10.86 0.53 -14.75
N ARG A 73 11.61 0.65 -15.86
CA ARG A 73 12.73 1.59 -15.94
C ARG A 73 12.29 3.04 -15.83
N ALA A 74 11.20 3.43 -16.49
CA ALA A 74 10.65 4.77 -16.40
C ALA A 74 10.17 5.09 -14.96
N GLU A 75 9.50 4.13 -14.31
CA GLU A 75 9.09 4.23 -12.90
C GLU A 75 10.29 4.39 -11.96
N ALA A 76 11.31 3.56 -12.11
CA ALA A 76 12.55 3.66 -11.34
C ALA A 76 13.25 5.02 -11.53
N GLU A 77 13.26 5.54 -12.77
CA GLU A 77 13.83 6.85 -13.07
C GLU A 77 13.04 7.98 -12.39
N GLN A 78 11.70 7.92 -12.40
CA GLN A 78 10.88 8.93 -11.71
C GLN A 78 11.09 8.88 -10.19
N LEU A 79 11.16 7.69 -9.61
CA LEU A 79 11.46 7.51 -8.18
C LEU A 79 12.85 8.04 -7.81
N ALA A 80 13.86 7.81 -8.65
CA ALA A 80 15.22 8.28 -8.42
C ALA A 80 15.35 9.82 -8.41
N ARG A 81 14.38 10.54 -9.00
CA ARG A 81 14.34 12.01 -8.98
C ARG A 81 13.78 12.57 -7.67
N LEU A 82 13.10 11.76 -6.86
CA LEU A 82 12.55 12.20 -5.59
C LEU A 82 13.69 12.45 -4.61
N VAL A 83 13.80 13.68 -4.10
CA VAL A 83 14.68 13.99 -2.98
C VAL A 83 13.89 13.77 -1.68
N PRO A 84 14.29 12.81 -0.83
CA PRO A 84 13.56 12.51 0.39
C PRO A 84 13.54 13.70 1.36
N TRP A 85 12.36 14.04 1.85
CA TRP A 85 12.17 15.09 2.84
C TRP A 85 12.87 14.76 4.16
N SER A 86 13.28 15.79 4.88
CA SER A 86 13.81 15.62 6.25
C SER A 86 12.71 15.14 7.21
N THR A 87 13.09 14.41 8.26
CA THR A 87 12.16 13.97 9.31
C THR A 87 11.52 15.16 10.04
N THR A 88 12.24 16.29 10.16
CA THR A 88 11.72 17.54 10.73
C THR A 88 10.54 18.09 9.92
N GLU A 89 10.66 18.17 8.60
CA GLU A 89 9.59 18.66 7.74
C GLU A 89 8.42 17.69 7.67
N LEU A 90 8.70 16.39 7.61
CA LEU A 90 7.66 15.37 7.67
C LEU A 90 6.90 15.43 9.00
N LYS A 91 7.59 15.68 10.13
CA LYS A 91 6.95 15.89 11.42
C LYS A 91 6.07 17.14 11.42
N ARG A 92 6.54 18.25 10.83
CA ARG A 92 5.74 19.48 10.69
C ARG A 92 4.50 19.27 9.83
N LEU A 93 4.61 18.52 8.73
CA LEU A 93 3.47 18.12 7.90
C LEU A 93 2.52 17.20 8.67
N ALA A 94 3.07 16.24 9.43
CA ALA A 94 2.31 15.25 10.17
C ALA A 94 1.46 15.87 11.30
N THR A 95 1.94 16.95 11.93
CA THR A 95 1.27 17.65 13.04
C THR A 95 0.45 18.87 12.62
N SER A 96 0.55 19.32 11.36
CA SER A 96 -0.17 20.49 10.89
C SER A 96 -1.70 20.30 10.97
N PRO A 97 -2.45 21.30 11.48
CA PRO A 97 -3.91 21.25 11.55
C PRO A 97 -4.58 21.61 10.22
N ALA A 98 -3.84 22.07 9.22
CA ALA A 98 -4.41 22.49 7.95
C ALA A 98 -5.06 21.32 7.19
N LEU A 99 -6.22 21.57 6.56
CA LEU A 99 -6.91 20.54 5.76
C LEU A 99 -6.03 20.01 4.62
N LEU A 100 -5.26 20.87 3.96
CA LEU A 100 -4.36 20.46 2.88
C LEU A 100 -3.20 19.61 3.40
N ALA A 101 -2.69 19.88 4.61
CA ALA A 101 -1.75 18.98 5.27
C ALA A 101 -2.39 17.63 5.58
N HIS A 102 -3.65 17.60 6.05
CA HIS A 102 -4.38 16.35 6.23
C HIS A 102 -4.47 15.52 4.96
N ARG A 103 -4.78 16.14 3.82
CA ARG A 103 -4.80 15.45 2.52
C ARG A 103 -3.43 14.91 2.13
N TRP A 104 -2.36 15.68 2.29
CA TRP A 104 -1.00 15.20 2.08
C TRP A 104 -0.64 13.99 2.95
N ARG A 105 -1.05 13.98 4.23
CA ARG A 105 -0.85 12.83 5.13
C ARG A 105 -1.53 11.57 4.61
N MET A 106 -2.75 11.68 4.08
CA MET A 106 -3.48 10.54 3.51
C MET A 106 -2.81 10.01 2.24
N VAL A 107 -2.32 10.89 1.37
CA VAL A 107 -1.54 10.48 0.19
C VAL A 107 -0.25 9.75 0.60
N LEU A 108 0.49 10.29 1.57
CA LEU A 108 1.71 9.68 2.09
C LEU A 108 1.45 8.33 2.79
N ASP A 109 0.41 8.24 3.62
CA ASP A 109 0.00 6.98 4.27
C ASP A 109 -0.33 5.93 3.19
N ALA A 110 -1.04 6.31 2.12
CA ALA A 110 -1.37 5.42 1.01
C ALA A 110 -0.12 4.96 0.23
N CYS A 111 0.74 5.88 -0.19
CA CYS A 111 1.93 5.56 -0.97
C CYS A 111 2.95 4.75 -0.13
N SER A 112 3.09 5.06 1.16
CA SER A 112 4.02 4.36 2.06
C SER A 112 3.57 2.94 2.42
N SER A 113 2.30 2.56 2.14
CA SER A 113 1.84 1.18 2.30
C SER A 113 2.43 0.23 1.25
N ARG A 114 2.91 0.77 0.13
CA ARG A 114 3.60 0.03 -0.94
C ARG A 114 4.65 0.95 -1.58
N PRO A 115 5.79 1.16 -0.89
CA PRO A 115 6.89 1.95 -1.43
C PRO A 115 7.36 1.40 -2.79
N GLY A 116 7.81 2.30 -3.66
CA GLY A 116 8.16 2.00 -5.05
C GLY A 116 6.96 1.74 -5.98
N GLY A 117 5.75 1.55 -5.45
CA GLY A 117 4.56 1.33 -6.25
C GLY A 117 3.84 2.63 -6.61
N PHE A 118 3.50 2.80 -7.90
CA PHE A 118 2.68 3.91 -8.37
C PHE A 118 1.17 3.66 -8.16
N PHE A 119 0.46 4.71 -7.74
CA PHE A 119 -0.98 4.75 -7.50
C PHE A 119 -1.64 5.80 -8.38
N ALA A 120 -2.66 5.41 -9.13
CA ALA A 120 -3.44 6.32 -9.98
C ALA A 120 -4.24 7.35 -9.16
N ASP A 121 -4.48 8.51 -9.75
CA ASP A 121 -5.40 9.54 -9.24
C ASP A 121 -6.74 8.96 -8.77
N GLU A 122 -7.35 8.06 -9.56
CA GLU A 122 -8.62 7.40 -9.24
C GLU A 122 -8.60 6.65 -7.90
N ARG A 123 -7.41 6.18 -7.49
CA ARG A 123 -7.22 5.51 -6.20
C ARG A 123 -6.87 6.48 -5.07
N ILE A 124 -6.22 7.60 -5.37
CA ILE A 124 -5.78 8.58 -4.37
C ILE A 124 -6.90 9.56 -3.99
N ALA A 125 -7.65 10.09 -4.96
CA ALA A 125 -8.65 11.13 -4.72
C ALA A 125 -9.74 10.71 -3.69
N PRO A 126 -10.30 9.48 -3.71
CA PRO A 126 -11.26 9.05 -2.71
C PRO A 126 -10.69 9.01 -1.29
N LEU A 127 -9.39 8.70 -1.15
CA LEU A 127 -8.72 8.68 0.16
C LEU A 127 -8.62 10.07 0.76
N THR A 128 -8.60 11.13 -0.06
CA THR A 128 -8.53 12.52 0.42
C THR A 128 -9.88 13.15 0.74
N ALA A 129 -10.96 12.34 0.71
CA ALA A 129 -12.34 12.79 0.80
C ALA A 129 -12.63 13.91 -0.22
N THR A 130 -12.06 13.81 -1.41
CA THR A 130 -12.24 14.77 -2.51
C THR A 130 -12.98 14.08 -3.63
N ARG A 131 -13.95 14.77 -4.22
CA ARG A 131 -14.69 14.23 -5.37
C ARG A 131 -13.78 14.24 -6.61
N PRO A 132 -13.93 13.27 -7.54
CA PRO A 132 -13.11 13.21 -8.74
C PRO A 132 -13.09 14.53 -9.54
N GLU A 133 -14.23 15.21 -9.65
CA GLU A 133 -14.37 16.48 -10.37
C GLU A 133 -13.64 17.67 -9.71
N GLU A 134 -13.40 17.60 -8.39
CA GLU A 134 -12.69 18.64 -7.61
C GLU A 134 -11.20 18.32 -7.45
N TRP A 135 -10.76 17.16 -7.91
CA TRP A 135 -9.43 16.63 -7.61
C TRP A 135 -8.32 17.51 -8.18
N ALA A 136 -8.47 17.98 -9.42
CA ALA A 136 -7.47 18.82 -10.08
C ALA A 136 -7.24 20.14 -9.32
N GLU A 137 -8.31 20.81 -8.89
CA GLU A 137 -8.21 22.04 -8.10
C GLU A 137 -7.61 21.77 -6.72
N THR A 138 -8.04 20.69 -6.06
CA THR A 138 -7.49 20.26 -4.77
C THR A 138 -6.00 19.98 -4.86
N ARG A 139 -5.53 19.31 -5.91
CA ARG A 139 -4.12 19.02 -6.16
C ARG A 139 -3.31 20.31 -6.32
N ALA A 140 -3.82 21.26 -7.11
CA ALA A 140 -3.19 22.56 -7.27
C ALA A 140 -3.10 23.33 -5.93
N ALA A 141 -4.16 23.28 -5.10
CA ALA A 141 -4.14 23.87 -3.77
C ALA A 141 -3.14 23.17 -2.83
N MET A 142 -3.04 21.84 -2.90
CA MET A 142 -2.05 21.05 -2.17
C MET A 142 -0.62 21.43 -2.54
N GLY A 143 -0.33 21.66 -3.82
CA GLY A 143 0.97 22.16 -4.28
C GLY A 143 1.31 23.54 -3.71
N ARG A 144 0.40 24.52 -3.88
CA ARG A 144 0.56 25.89 -3.34
C ARG A 144 0.75 25.90 -1.82
N PHE A 145 0.06 25.00 -1.11
CA PHE A 145 0.22 24.85 0.34
C PHE A 145 1.65 24.46 0.72
N LEU A 146 2.28 23.54 -0.02
CA LEU A 146 3.68 23.16 0.22
C LEU A 146 4.62 24.32 -0.07
N GLU A 147 4.47 24.99 -1.22
CA GLU A 147 5.30 26.15 -1.58
C GLU A 147 5.24 27.25 -0.50
N THR A 148 4.04 27.50 0.05
CA THR A 148 3.84 28.56 1.04
C THR A 148 4.35 28.18 2.44
N ASN A 149 4.15 26.92 2.86
CA ASN A 149 4.37 26.50 4.25
C ASN A 149 5.63 25.64 4.42
N PHE A 150 6.29 25.26 3.33
CA PHE A 150 7.45 24.37 3.26
C PHE A 150 8.43 24.86 2.20
N ALA A 151 8.78 26.14 2.26
CA ALA A 151 9.72 26.77 1.32
C ALA A 151 11.12 26.14 1.31
N ASP A 152 11.56 25.55 2.43
CA ASP A 152 12.86 24.87 2.55
C ASP A 152 12.83 23.40 2.07
N ALA A 153 11.64 22.86 1.78
CA ALA A 153 11.49 21.48 1.35
C ALA A 153 11.89 21.33 -0.13
N PRO A 154 12.44 20.17 -0.55
CA PRO A 154 12.91 19.95 -1.91
C PRO A 154 11.78 19.73 -2.95
N GLY A 155 10.57 20.25 -2.70
CA GLY A 155 9.37 20.04 -3.51
C GLY A 155 8.35 19.13 -2.83
N ALA A 156 7.55 18.38 -3.59
CA ALA A 156 6.54 17.50 -3.03
C ALA A 156 7.17 16.29 -2.29
N PRO A 157 6.58 15.81 -1.18
CA PRO A 157 7.09 14.64 -0.44
C PRO A 157 6.82 13.30 -1.14
N VAL A 158 6.26 13.33 -2.35
CA VAL A 158 5.89 12.19 -3.19
C VAL A 158 6.21 12.52 -4.65
N VAL A 159 6.44 11.50 -5.46
CA VAL A 159 6.52 11.61 -6.92
C VAL A 159 5.11 11.75 -7.47
N VAL A 160 4.92 12.67 -8.42
CA VAL A 160 3.73 12.77 -9.26
C VAL A 160 4.19 12.73 -10.72
N ALA A 161 3.74 11.73 -11.47
CA ALA A 161 4.11 11.55 -12.87
C ALA A 161 2.87 11.25 -13.72
N GLY A 162 2.71 11.94 -14.85
CA GLY A 162 1.66 11.61 -15.81
C GLY A 162 1.88 10.25 -16.47
N GLY A 163 0.80 9.56 -16.84
CA GLY A 163 0.86 8.22 -17.45
C GLY A 163 1.79 8.10 -18.66
N ALA A 164 1.84 9.11 -19.53
CA ALA A 164 2.75 9.14 -20.67
C ALA A 164 4.24 9.07 -20.27
N THR A 165 4.63 9.73 -19.18
CA THR A 165 5.99 9.68 -18.63
C THR A 165 6.34 8.27 -18.14
N LEU A 166 5.36 7.55 -17.59
CA LEU A 166 5.50 6.18 -17.13
C LEU A 166 5.27 5.13 -18.23
N ARG A 167 5.17 5.55 -19.50
CA ARG A 167 4.87 4.68 -20.65
C ARG A 167 3.53 3.93 -20.51
N ARG A 168 2.58 4.53 -19.80
CA ARG A 168 1.21 4.02 -19.65
C ARG A 168 0.30 4.70 -20.67
N SER A 169 -0.78 4.00 -21.04
CA SER A 169 -1.73 4.48 -22.05
C SER A 169 -2.74 5.49 -21.52
N ASP A 170 -2.85 5.67 -20.20
CA ASP A 170 -3.74 6.64 -19.58
C ASP A 170 -3.09 8.03 -19.45
N THR A 171 -3.95 9.04 -19.29
CA THR A 171 -3.55 10.45 -19.15
C THR A 171 -3.60 10.94 -17.70
N GLN A 172 -3.84 10.05 -16.74
CA GLN A 172 -3.94 10.42 -15.33
C GLN A 172 -2.56 10.56 -14.68
N ASP A 173 -2.53 11.25 -13.55
CA ASP A 173 -1.34 11.34 -12.70
C ASP A 173 -1.21 10.10 -11.82
N TRP A 174 0.04 9.70 -11.61
CA TRP A 174 0.44 8.56 -10.80
C TRP A 174 1.35 9.01 -9.66
N TRP A 175 1.09 8.49 -8.47
CA TRP A 175 1.68 8.91 -7.20
C TRP A 175 2.53 7.80 -6.59
N ALA A 176 3.73 8.11 -6.13
CA ALA A 176 4.60 7.13 -5.47
C ALA A 176 5.54 7.76 -4.45
N VAL A 177 6.14 6.93 -3.62
CA VAL A 177 7.26 7.29 -2.73
C VAL A 177 8.36 6.25 -2.85
N THR A 178 9.60 6.66 -2.58
CA THR A 178 10.73 5.73 -2.43
C THR A 178 10.62 4.96 -1.11
N GLU A 179 11.36 3.86 -1.00
CA GLU A 179 11.48 3.09 0.26
C GLU A 179 11.97 3.99 1.40
N GLU A 180 13.02 4.78 1.15
CA GLU A 180 13.60 5.68 2.13
C GLU A 180 12.60 6.73 2.63
N GLN A 181 11.83 7.35 1.72
CA GLN A 181 10.81 8.32 2.09
C GLN A 181 9.68 7.67 2.90
N ALA A 182 9.28 6.44 2.55
CA ALA A 182 8.27 5.68 3.29
C ALA A 182 8.75 5.28 4.69
N ASP A 183 10.01 4.88 4.85
CA ASP A 183 10.62 4.57 6.16
C ASP A 183 10.62 5.81 7.07
N ARG A 184 11.11 6.95 6.56
CA ARG A 184 11.08 8.23 7.30
C ARG A 184 9.67 8.63 7.69
N TRP A 185 8.70 8.44 6.79
CA TRP A 185 7.30 8.72 7.07
C TRP A 185 6.74 7.82 8.18
N ARG A 186 7.01 6.51 8.11
CA ARG A 186 6.60 5.55 9.14
C ARG A 186 7.24 5.83 10.49
N GLU A 187 8.52 6.20 10.52
CA GLU A 187 9.22 6.61 11.74
C GLU A 187 8.52 7.82 12.39
N VAL A 188 8.28 8.88 11.62
CA VAL A 188 7.59 10.08 12.11
C VAL A 188 6.20 9.73 12.63
N ARG A 189 5.42 8.93 11.89
CA ARG A 189 4.05 8.55 12.28
C ARG A 189 4.02 7.65 13.51
N GLY A 190 4.99 6.74 13.65
CA GLY A 190 5.14 5.87 14.81
C GLY A 190 5.55 6.62 16.08
N ALA A 191 6.31 7.71 15.94
CA ALA A 191 6.76 8.56 17.04
C ALA A 191 5.71 9.57 17.52
N LEU A 192 4.64 9.82 16.74
CA LEU A 192 3.57 10.71 17.19
C LEU A 192 2.76 10.08 18.33
N PRO A 193 2.35 10.86 19.34
CA PRO A 193 1.47 10.37 20.37
C PRO A 193 0.20 9.85 19.71
N LYS A 194 -0.13 8.58 19.94
CA LYS A 194 -1.43 8.04 19.58
C LYS A 194 -2.44 8.88 20.34
N GLY A 195 -3.25 9.66 19.62
CA GLY A 195 -4.30 10.46 20.23
C GLY A 195 -5.13 9.58 21.17
N PRO A 196 -5.71 10.15 22.24
CA PRO A 196 -6.54 9.39 23.15
C PRO A 196 -7.55 8.60 22.32
N ARG A 197 -7.58 7.28 22.52
CA ARG A 197 -8.56 6.43 21.86
C ARG A 197 -9.92 7.07 22.16
N PRO A 198 -10.74 7.43 21.16
CA PRO A 198 -12.03 8.04 21.43
C PRO A 198 -12.75 7.14 22.43
N ALA A 199 -13.21 7.73 23.53
CA ALA A 199 -13.98 7.00 24.51
C ALA A 199 -15.11 6.28 23.77
N PRO A 200 -15.41 5.01 24.08
CA PRO A 200 -16.52 4.32 23.46
C PRO A 200 -17.75 5.23 23.58
N LEU A 201 -18.36 5.55 22.45
CA LEU A 201 -19.61 6.33 22.44
C LEU A 201 -20.59 5.58 23.36
N PRO A 202 -21.27 6.28 24.28
CA PRO A 202 -22.27 5.63 25.13
C PRO A 202 -23.26 4.91 24.22
N VAL A 203 -23.36 3.59 24.39
CA VAL A 203 -24.37 2.80 23.67
C VAL A 203 -25.72 3.30 24.15
N PRO A 204 -26.60 3.82 23.28
CA PRO A 204 -27.93 4.21 23.71
C PRO A 204 -28.62 2.98 24.31
N SER A 205 -28.99 3.04 25.58
CA SER A 205 -29.83 2.01 26.19
C SER A 205 -31.17 2.00 25.47
N ILE A 206 -31.39 1.00 24.61
CA ILE A 206 -32.69 0.74 23.99
C ILE A 206 -33.50 -0.12 24.97
N LEU A 207 -33.86 0.44 26.12
CA LEU A 207 -34.85 -0.13 27.04
C LEU A 207 -35.51 1.02 27.80
N ASP A 208 -36.67 1.45 27.28
CA ASP A 208 -37.85 1.85 28.05
C ASP A 208 -39.08 1.70 27.15
#